data_AF-L5NXT9-F1
#
_entry.id   AF-L5NXT9-F1
#
_cell.length_a   1.000
_cell.length_b   1.000
_cell.length_c   1.000
_cell.angle_alpha   90.00
_cell.angle_beta   90.00
_cell.angle_gamma   90.00
#
_symmetry.space_group_name_H-M   'P 1'
#
loop_
_entity.id
_entity.type
_entity.pdbx_description
1 polymer ?
#
loop_
_entity_poly.entity_id
_entity_poly.type
_entity_poly.pdbx_seq_one_letter_code
_entity_poly.pdbx_strand_id
1 'polypeptide(L)' 'MKKSLRDALVGRLSGYDRAVEVGVGREPSVAAALAARGVDVVAVDVHDFPVPDGVSFVRDDVFARADA' A
#
# COMPACT_ATOMS: atom_id res chain seq x y z
N MET A 1 13.57 17.91 -13.82
CA MET A 1 12.17 17.80 -13.34
C MET A 1 12.19 17.10 -11.99
N LYS A 2 11.68 17.72 -10.91
CA LYS A 2 11.63 17.04 -9.60
C LYS A 2 10.65 15.87 -9.73
N LYS A 3 11.07 14.66 -9.36
CA LYS A 3 10.15 13.51 -9.27
C LYS A 3 9.08 13.83 -8.23
N SER A 4 7.83 13.45 -8.50
CA SER A 4 6.80 13.55 -7.47
C SER A 4 7.19 12.66 -6.28
N LEU A 5 6.68 12.98 -5.08
CA LEU A 5 6.92 12.14 -3.91
C LEU A 5 6.45 10.69 -4.17
N ARG A 6 5.31 10.53 -4.83
CA ARG A 6 4.79 9.23 -5.29
C ARG A 6 5.82 8.50 -6.15
N ASP A 7 6.36 9.13 -7.19
CA ASP A 7 7.31 8.48 -8.10
C ASP A 7 8.61 8.09 -7.39
N ALA A 8 9.02 8.89 -6.40
CA ALA A 8 10.19 8.58 -5.57
C ALA A 8 9.92 7.35 -4.68
N LEU A 9 8.76 7.29 -4.02
CA LEU A 9 8.35 6.14 -3.21
C LEU A 9 8.25 4.87 -4.05
N VAL A 10 7.51 4.93 -5.16
CA VAL A 10 7.36 3.78 -6.07
C VAL A 10 8.73 3.32 -6.58
N GLY A 11 9.58 4.25 -7.04
CA GLY A 11 10.92 3.93 -7.52
C GLY A 11 11.78 3.24 -6.47
N ARG A 12 11.70 3.67 -5.20
CA ARG A 12 12.48 3.08 -4.10
C ARG A 12 11.95 1.73 -3.65
N LEU A 13 10.62 1.55 -3.65
CA LEU A 13 9.95 0.37 -3.11
C LEU A 13 9.75 -0.75 -4.15
N SER A 14 9.84 -0.45 -5.45
CA SER A 14 9.74 -1.46 -6.52
C SER A 14 10.85 -2.52 -6.51
N GLY A 15 11.91 -2.32 -5.71
CA GLY A 15 13.01 -3.29 -5.57
C GLY A 15 12.73 -4.39 -4.56
N TYR A 16 11.56 -4.39 -3.92
CA TYR A 16 11.11 -5.41 -2.98
C TYR A 16 10.02 -6.27 -3.62
N ASP A 17 9.97 -7.55 -3.24
CA ASP A 17 8.96 -8.48 -3.76
C ASP A 17 7.57 -8.24 -3.17
N ARG A 18 7.50 -7.70 -1.94
CA ARG A 18 6.26 -7.53 -1.18
C ARG A 18 6.21 -6.20 -0.44
N ALA A 19 5.01 -5.65 -0.27
CA ALA A 19 4.79 -4.43 0.50
C ALA A 19 3.45 -4.46 1.23
N VAL A 20 3.39 -3.75 2.36
CA VAL A 20 2.15 -3.47 3.08
C VAL A 20 1.93 -1.96 3.14
N GLU A 21 0.77 -1.49 2.68
CA GLU A 21 0.34 -0.11 2.82
C GLU A 21 -0.64 0.00 3.99
N VAL A 22 -0.25 0.72 5.04
CA VAL A 22 -1.10 0.93 6.23
C VAL A 22 -1.81 2.27 6.13
N GLY A 23 -3.13 2.26 6.26
CA GLY A 23 -3.98 3.44 6.09
C GLY A 23 -4.19 3.80 4.62
N VAL A 24 -4.56 2.82 3.78
CA VAL A 24 -4.70 2.99 2.32
C VAL A 24 -5.71 4.08 1.93
N GLY A 25 -6.77 4.26 2.72
CA GLY A 25 -7.76 5.31 2.51
C GLY A 25 -8.32 5.40 1.10
N ARG A 26 -8.46 6.64 0.61
CA ARG A 26 -9.04 6.97 -0.71
C ARG A 26 -8.01 7.30 -1.79
N GLU A 27 -6.71 7.27 -1.46
CA GLU A 27 -5.64 7.64 -2.37
C GLU A 27 -4.59 6.51 -2.50
N PRO A 28 -4.99 5.32 -3.00
CA PRO A 28 -4.13 4.13 -3.08
C PRO A 28 -3.10 4.19 -4.22
N SER A 29 -2.66 5.39 -4.64
CA SER A 29 -1.91 5.56 -5.88
C SER A 29 -0.48 5.02 -5.80
N VAL A 30 0.06 4.81 -4.60
CA VAL A 30 1.34 4.12 -4.38
C VAL A 30 1.16 2.60 -4.48
N ALA A 31 0.22 2.01 -3.72
CA ALA A 31 -0.15 0.59 -3.84
C ALA A 31 -0.44 0.18 -5.30
N ALA A 32 -1.27 0.95 -6.01
CA ALA A 32 -1.59 0.69 -7.42
C ALA A 32 -0.34 0.62 -8.30
N ALA A 33 0.60 1.56 -8.11
CA ALA A 33 1.81 1.64 -8.93
C ALA A 33 2.82 0.54 -8.60
N LEU A 34 2.87 0.09 -7.35
CA LEU A 34 3.72 -1.04 -6.94
C LEU A 34 3.15 -2.37 -7.46
N ALA A 35 1.84 -2.59 -7.34
CA ALA A 35 1.17 -3.77 -7.90
C ALA A 35 1.35 -3.87 -9.42
N ALA A 36 1.21 -2.75 -10.14
CA ALA A 36 1.47 -2.69 -11.58
C ALA A 36 2.92 -3.02 -11.99
N ARG A 37 3.86 -2.97 -11.03
CA ARG A 37 5.28 -3.35 -11.22
C ARG A 37 5.59 -4.77 -10.74
N GLY A 38 4.58 -5.53 -10.32
CA GLY A 38 4.72 -6.92 -9.88
C GLY A 38 5.07 -7.08 -8.40
N VAL A 39 5.01 -6.01 -7.59
CA VAL A 39 5.12 -6.13 -6.14
C VAL A 39 3.82 -6.71 -5.60
N ASP A 40 3.90 -7.71 -4.73
CA ASP A 40 2.75 -8.24 -4.01
C ASP A 40 2.36 -7.26 -2.90
N VAL A 41 1.26 -6.53 -3.09
CA VAL A 41 0.83 -5.46 -2.18
C VAL A 41 -0.41 -5.88 -1.39
N VAL A 42 -0.31 -5.75 -0.07
CA VAL A 42 -1.46 -5.82 0.84
C VAL A 42 -1.74 -4.42 1.39
N ALA A 43 -2.94 -3.93 1.19
CA ALA A 43 -3.45 -2.72 1.80
C ALA A 43 -4.19 -3.04 3.10
N VAL A 44 -3.92 -2.26 4.14
CA VAL A 44 -4.53 -2.36 5.46
C VAL A 44 -5.20 -1.05 5.81
N ASP A 45 -6.43 -1.10 6.31
CA ASP A 45 -7.13 0.06 6.88
C ASP A 45 -8.16 -0.41 7.92
N VAL A 46 -8.51 0.46 8.86
CA VAL A 46 -9.55 0.17 9.85
C VAL A 46 -10.95 0.27 9.25
N HIS A 47 -11.07 0.97 8.13
CA HIS A 47 -12.30 1.14 7.35
C HIS A 47 -12.24 0.35 6.04
N ASP A 48 -13.40 -0.12 5.55
CA ASP A 48 -13.48 -0.76 4.25
C ASP A 48 -13.32 0.26 3.10
N PHE A 49 -12.37 0.00 2.21
CA PHE A 49 -12.15 0.77 1.00
C PHE A 49 -12.01 -0.14 -0.22
N PRO A 50 -12.49 0.28 -1.41
CA PRO A 50 -12.15 -0.41 -2.65
C PRO A 50 -10.65 -0.27 -2.91
N VAL A 51 -10.01 -1.35 -3.35
CA VAL A 51 -8.58 -1.35 -3.70
C VAL A 51 -8.37 -1.54 -5.20
N PRO A 52 -7.25 -1.04 -5.74
CA PRO A 52 -6.87 -1.27 -7.14
C PRO A 52 -6.68 -2.75 -7.47
N ASP A 53 -6.82 -3.10 -8.75
CA ASP A 53 -6.49 -4.44 -9.24
C ASP A 53 -5.05 -4.86 -8.87
N GLY A 54 -4.89 -6.10 -8.44
CA GLY A 54 -3.59 -6.64 -8.01
C GLY A 54 -3.17 -6.23 -6.60
N VAL A 55 -3.99 -5.47 -5.86
CA VAL A 55 -3.80 -5.17 -4.44
C VAL A 55 -4.77 -6.01 -3.61
N SER A 56 -4.26 -6.71 -2.60
CA SER A 56 -5.10 -7.41 -1.61
C SER A 56 -5.50 -6.45 -0.50
N PHE A 57 -6.69 -6.59 0.09
CA PHE A 57 -7.16 -5.73 1.19
C PHE A 57 -7.41 -6.53 2.47
N VAL A 58 -6.95 -5.99 3.60
CA VAL A 58 -7.21 -6.53 4.94
C VAL A 58 -7.74 -5.40 5.82
N ARG A 59 -8.94 -5.59 6.37
CA ARG A 59 -9.48 -4.67 7.38
C ARG A 59 -8.91 -5.02 8.74
N ASP A 60 -8.06 -4.15 9.30
CA ASP A 60 -7.44 -4.38 10.61
C ASP A 60 -7.05 -3.06 11.30
N ASP A 61 -6.96 -3.09 12.63
CA ASP A 61 -6.39 -2.02 13.44
C ASP A 61 -4.99 -2.41 13.90
N VAL A 62 -3.98 -1.77 13.33
CA VAL A 62 -2.56 -2.06 13.60
C VAL A 62 -2.14 -1.80 15.05
N PHE A 63 -2.94 -1.06 15.82
CA PHE A 63 -2.68 -0.78 17.24
C PHE A 63 -3.47 -1.68 18.20
N ALA A 64 -4.37 -2.54 17.70
CA ALA A 64 -5.17 -3.41 18.55
C ALA A 64 -4.34 -4.44 19.36
N ARG A 65 -3.05 -4.62 19.01
CA ARG A 65 -2.08 -5.48 19.71
C ARG A 65 -1.13 -4.69 20.61
N ALA A 66 -1.68 -3.91 21.55
CA ALA A 66 -0.88 -3.29 22.61
C ALA A 66 -0.73 -4.17 23.88
N ASP A 67 -1.57 -5.21 24.06
CA ASP A 67 -1.71 -5.93 25.33
C ASP A 67 -1.42 -7.45 25.26
N ALA A 68 -0.57 -7.92 24.33
CA ALA A 68 -0.18 -9.34 24.21
C ALA A 68 1.13 -9.67 24.93
#